data_AF-A0A2V6PYM1-F1
#
_entry.id   AF-A0A2V6PYM1-F1
#
_cell.length_a   1.000
_cell.length_b   1.000
_cell.length_c   1.000
_cell.angle_alpha   90.00
_cell.angle_beta   90.00
_cell.angle_gamma   90.00
#
_symmetry.space_group_name_H-M   'P 1'
#
loop_
_entity.id
_entity.type
_entity.pdbx_description
1 polymer ?
#
loop_
_entity_poly.entity_id
_entity_poly.type
_entity_poly.pdbx_seq_one_letter_code
_entity_poly.pdbx_strand_id
1 'polypeptide(L)'
;MMVWQSVRIALSALRVNKLRSALTMLGIIIGVGAVIAMVAVGAGAQARVAEQIQSLGSNLIIVLSGSVTASGVRMGQGSQLTITEEDAWALQREIPAVQVAAPSSRGTVQVVYGNLNWST
;
A
#
# COMPACT_ATOMS: atom_id res chain seq x y z
N MET A 1 -33.79 45.63 -0.01
CA MET A 1 -34.30 46.04 -1.34
C MET A 1 -33.20 46.14 -2.40
N MET A 2 -32.04 46.73 -2.08
CA MET A 2 -30.94 46.91 -3.05
C MET A 2 -30.32 45.62 -3.60
N VAL A 3 -30.01 44.63 -2.75
CA VAL A 3 -29.38 43.36 -3.19
C VAL A 3 -30.24 42.62 -4.22
N TRP A 4 -31.57 42.66 -4.05
CA TRP A 4 -32.51 42.04 -4.97
C TRP A 4 -32.50 42.69 -6.36
N GLN A 5 -32.39 44.02 -6.40
CA GLN A 5 -32.26 44.76 -7.66
C GLN A 5 -30.91 44.48 -8.32
N SER A 6 -29.82 44.45 -7.56
CA SER A 6 -28.49 44.12 -8.08
C SER A 6 -28.44 42.72 -8.70
N VAL A 7 -29.04 41.72 -8.06
CA VAL A 7 -29.12 40.35 -8.59
C VAL A 7 -29.96 40.30 -9.87
N ARG A 8 -31.12 40.99 -9.92
CA ARG A 8 -31.94 41.08 -11.14
C ARG A 8 -31.18 41.74 -12.30
N ILE A 9 -30.44 42.80 -12.03
CA ILE A 9 -29.63 43.50 -13.05
C ILE A 9 -28.49 42.59 -13.55
N ALA A 10 -27.80 41.89 -12.65
CA ALA A 10 -26.73 40.94 -13.02
C ALA A 10 -27.25 39.78 -13.88
N LEU A 11 -28.38 39.17 -13.52
CA LEU A 11 -29.03 38.12 -14.31
C LEU A 11 -29.45 38.61 -15.70
N SER A 12 -29.95 39.84 -15.79
CA SER A 12 -30.29 40.45 -17.08
C SER A 12 -29.04 40.67 -17.94
N ALA A 13 -27.94 41.16 -17.35
CA ALA A 13 -26.67 41.38 -18.05
C ALA A 13 -26.06 40.07 -18.57
N LEU A 14 -26.12 38.98 -17.79
CA LEU A 14 -25.69 37.64 -18.22
C LEU A 14 -26.53 37.12 -19.40
N ARG A 15 -27.84 37.41 -19.43
CA ARG A 15 -28.74 37.01 -20.52
C ARG A 15 -28.51 37.77 -21.82
N VAL A 16 -27.96 38.99 -21.78
CA VAL A 16 -27.62 39.77 -22.99
C VAL A 16 -26.38 39.18 -23.66
N ASN A 17 -25.38 38.76 -22.88
CA ASN A 17 -24.11 38.24 -23.40
C ASN A 17 -23.98 36.71 -23.21
N LYS A 18 -25.00 35.95 -23.61
CA LYS A 18 -25.10 34.50 -23.34
C LYS A 18 -23.84 33.72 -23.72
N LEU A 19 -23.26 33.99 -24.89
CA LEU A 19 -22.09 33.27 -25.39
C LEU A 19 -20.84 33.57 -24.56
N ARG A 20 -20.59 34.84 -24.23
CA ARG A 20 -19.47 35.23 -23.38
C ARG A 20 -19.61 34.64 -21.98
N SER A 21 -20.77 34.78 -21.36
CA SER A 21 -21.04 34.23 -20.03
C SER A 21 -20.93 32.70 -20.00
N ALA A 22 -21.41 32.00 -21.04
CA ALA A 22 -21.28 30.55 -21.14
C ALA A 22 -19.82 30.11 -21.23
N LEU A 23 -19.02 30.76 -22.07
CA LEU A 23 -17.60 30.42 -22.25
C LEU A 23 -16.77 30.69 -20.99
N THR A 24 -17.03 31.79 -20.26
CA THR A 24 -16.32 32.06 -19.00
C THR A 24 -16.69 31.07 -17.90
N MET A 25 -17.97 30.71 -17.78
CA MET A 25 -18.40 29.67 -16.84
C MET A 25 -17.80 28.31 -17.20
N LEU A 26 -17.78 27.95 -18.48
CA LEU A 26 -17.19 26.70 -18.95
C LEU A 26 -15.71 26.59 -18.55
N GLY A 27 -14.94 27.67 -18.74
CA GLY A 27 -13.53 27.71 -18.34
C GLY A 27 -13.33 27.46 -16.85
N ILE A 28 -14.16 28.06 -16.00
CA ILE A 28 -14.09 27.85 -14.54
C ILE A 28 -14.48 26.42 -14.17
N ILE A 29 -15.55 25.88 -14.77
CA ILE A 29 -16.03 24.52 -14.48
C ILE A 29 -14.95 23.49 -14.84
N ILE A 30 -14.36 23.61 -16.04
CA ILE A 30 -13.30 22.69 -16.48
C ILE A 30 -12.05 22.88 -15.63
N GLY A 31 -11.65 24.13 -15.36
CA GLY A 31 -10.45 24.42 -14.56
C GLY A 31 -10.53 23.84 -13.14
N VAL A 32 -11.62 24.14 -12.42
CA VAL A 32 -11.83 23.63 -11.06
C VAL A 32 -12.04 22.11 -11.08
N GLY A 33 -12.81 21.59 -12.05
CA GLY A 33 -13.05 20.16 -12.21
C GLY A 33 -11.76 19.36 -12.44
N ALA A 34 -10.86 19.85 -13.29
CA ALA A 34 -9.58 19.22 -13.55
C ALA A 34 -8.67 19.19 -12.31
N VAL A 35 -8.62 20.27 -11.54
CA VAL A 35 -7.84 20.34 -10.29
C VAL A 35 -8.39 19.35 -9.26
N ILE A 36 -9.70 19.31 -9.05
CA ILE A 36 -10.34 18.37 -8.12
C ILE A 36 -10.07 16.92 -8.55
N ALA A 37 -10.24 16.62 -9.84
CA ALA A 37 -10.01 15.28 -10.38
C ALA A 37 -8.55 14.85 -10.18
N MET A 38 -7.59 15.71 -10.49
CA MET A 38 -6.17 15.43 -10.30
C MET A 38 -5.83 15.14 -8.84
N VAL A 39 -6.31 15.97 -7.91
CA VAL A 39 -6.08 15.79 -6.47
C VAL A 39 -6.71 14.50 -5.96
N ALA A 40 -7.95 14.22 -6.36
CA ALA A 40 -8.65 13.00 -5.97
C ALA A 40 -7.93 11.74 -6.48
N VAL A 41 -7.48 11.75 -7.73
CA VAL A 41 -6.69 10.64 -8.30
C VAL A 41 -5.36 10.46 -7.57
N GLY A 42 -4.64 11.56 -7.30
CA GLY A 42 -3.36 11.50 -6.59
C GLY A 42 -3.50 10.96 -5.18
N ALA A 43 -4.46 11.48 -4.40
CA ALA A 43 -4.73 11.01 -3.04
C ALA A 43 -5.21 9.56 -3.02
N GLY A 44 -6.08 9.17 -3.95
CA GLY A 44 -6.55 7.78 -4.07
C GLY A 44 -5.43 6.81 -4.43
N ALA A 45 -4.54 7.18 -5.35
CA ALA A 45 -3.37 6.37 -5.69
C ALA A 45 -2.41 6.21 -4.51
N GLN A 46 -2.14 7.29 -3.77
CA GLN A 46 -1.31 7.24 -2.57
C GLN A 46 -1.90 6.32 -1.50
N ALA A 47 -3.21 6.39 -1.25
CA ALA A 47 -3.90 5.51 -0.31
C ALA A 47 -3.79 4.04 -0.72
N ARG A 48 -4.02 3.73 -2.01
CA ARG A 48 -3.89 2.37 -2.56
C ARG A 48 -2.49 1.80 -2.37
N VAL A 49 -1.46 2.60 -2.65
CA VAL A 49 -0.06 2.17 -2.48
C VAL A 49 0.24 1.96 -0.99
N ALA A 50 -0.22 2.85 -0.11
CA ALA A 50 -0.05 2.69 1.32
C ALA A 50 -0.72 1.40 1.84
N GLU A 51 -1.95 1.10 1.41
CA GLU A 51 -2.65 -0.15 1.74
C GLU A 51 -1.90 -1.38 1.25
N GLN A 52 -1.38 -1.36 0.02
CA GLN A 52 -0.58 -2.47 -0.51
C GLN A 52 0.69 -2.68 0.31
N ILE A 53 1.41 -1.62 0.66
CA ILE A 53 2.61 -1.72 1.51
C ILE A 53 2.25 -2.24 2.90
N GLN A 54 1.15 -1.77 3.49
CA GLN A 54 0.66 -2.28 4.78
C GLN A 54 0.28 -3.77 4.69
N SER A 55 -0.34 -4.20 3.58
CA SER A 55 -0.73 -5.61 3.36
C SER A 55 0.45 -6.56 3.22
N LEU A 56 1.61 -6.06 2.78
CA LEU A 56 2.87 -6.81 2.78
C LEU A 56 3.46 -6.97 4.20
N GLY A 57 2.86 -6.31 5.20
CA GLY A 57 3.34 -6.28 6.57
C GLY A 57 4.37 -5.18 6.76
N SER A 58 3.90 -3.94 6.98
CA SER A 58 4.75 -2.76 7.18
C SER A 58 5.58 -2.78 8.48
N ASN A 59 5.46 -3.83 9.28
CA ASN A 59 6.16 -4.00 10.56
C ASN A 59 6.66 -5.45 10.75
N LEU A 60 7.18 -6.06 9.68
CA LEU A 60 7.75 -7.41 9.72
C LEU A 60 9.28 -7.34 9.70
N ILE A 61 9.91 -8.06 10.63
CA ILE A 61 11.34 -8.34 10.62
C ILE A 61 11.50 -9.84 10.38
N ILE A 62 12.18 -10.19 9.28
CA ILE A 62 12.48 -11.59 8.96
C ILE A 62 13.89 -11.89 9.46
N VAL A 63 14.00 -12.80 10.42
CA VAL A 63 15.28 -13.29 10.93
C VAL A 63 15.57 -14.63 10.26
N LEU A 64 16.71 -14.73 9.57
CA LEU A 64 17.15 -15.95 8.90
C LEU A 64 18.48 -16.43 9.49
N SER A 65 18.66 -17.75 9.54
CA SER A 65 19.94 -18.35 9.91
C SER A 65 21.04 -17.94 8.93
N GLY A 66 22.21 -17.58 9.46
CA GLY A 66 23.36 -17.19 8.65
C GLY A 66 23.94 -18.34 7.81
N SER A 67 24.91 -18.02 6.95
CA SER A 67 25.74 -19.04 6.30
C SER A 67 26.79 -19.57 7.28
N VAL A 68 26.94 -20.89 7.35
CA VAL A 68 27.99 -21.52 8.15
C VAL A 68 29.14 -21.98 7.24
N THR A 69 30.35 -21.96 7.78
CA THR A 69 31.52 -22.55 7.10
C THR A 69 31.86 -23.85 7.81
N ALA A 70 31.76 -24.98 7.11
CA ALA A 70 32.12 -26.30 7.64
C ALA A 70 33.28 -26.87 6.82
N SER A 71 34.36 -27.30 7.47
CA SER A 71 35.54 -27.90 6.83
C SER A 71 36.11 -27.11 5.63
N GLY A 72 36.15 -25.77 5.73
CA GLY A 72 36.67 -24.88 4.69
C GLY A 72 35.71 -24.56 3.54
N VAL A 73 34.50 -25.12 3.53
CA VAL A 73 33.46 -24.83 2.54
C VAL A 73 32.45 -23.85 3.14
N ARG A 74 32.25 -22.71 2.45
CA ARG A 74 31.16 -21.77 2.79
C ARG A 74 29.85 -22.34 2.26
N MET A 75 28.99 -22.76 3.16
CA MET A 75 27.67 -23.25 2.82
C MET A 75 26.72 -22.06 2.64
N GLY A 76 25.67 -22.20 1.82
CA GLY A 76 24.70 -21.13 1.56
C GLY A 76 23.94 -20.67 2.81
N GLN A 77 23.23 -19.53 2.71
CA GLN A 77 22.34 -19.05 3.77
C GLN A 77 21.28 -20.13 4.10
N GLY A 78 21.06 -20.42 5.38
CA GLY A 78 20.13 -21.47 5.81
C GLY A 78 20.68 -22.91 5.79
N SER A 79 21.98 -23.10 5.51
CA SER A 79 22.63 -24.42 5.49
C SER A 79 22.77 -25.10 6.86
N GLN A 80 22.63 -24.34 7.94
CA GLN A 80 22.53 -24.87 9.30
C GLN A 80 21.45 -24.08 10.03
N LEU A 81 20.52 -24.79 10.66
CA LEU A 81 19.53 -24.17 11.54
C LEU A 81 20.22 -23.80 12.85
N THR A 82 20.63 -22.54 12.97
CA THR A 82 21.13 -21.96 14.23
C THR A 82 20.05 -21.23 15.02
N ILE A 83 18.89 -20.99 14.40
CA ILE A 83 17.72 -20.37 15.03
C ILE A 83 16.72 -21.49 15.36
N THR A 84 16.25 -21.49 16.59
CA THR A 84 15.30 -22.46 17.15
C THR A 84 13.91 -21.83 17.35
N GLU A 85 12.90 -22.67 17.62
CA GLU A 85 11.55 -22.19 17.94
C GLU A 85 11.55 -21.45 19.30
N GLU A 86 12.37 -21.90 20.24
CA GLU A 86 12.55 -21.27 21.54
C GLU A 86 13.08 -19.83 21.42
N ASP A 87 13.97 -19.57 20.46
CA ASP A 87 14.47 -18.22 20.18
C ASP A 87 13.34 -17.28 19.75
N ALA A 88 12.38 -17.77 18.94
CA ALA A 88 11.23 -16.96 18.52
C ALA A 88 10.35 -16.55 19.71
N TRP A 89 10.08 -17.47 20.64
CA TRP A 89 9.32 -17.14 21.85
C TRP A 89 10.11 -16.29 22.83
N ALA A 90 11.43 -16.46 22.93
CA ALA A 90 12.28 -15.59 23.73
C ALA A 90 12.22 -14.14 23.23
N LEU A 91 12.33 -13.92 21.91
CA LEU A 91 12.19 -12.60 21.29
C LEU A 91 10.84 -11.93 21.63
N GLN A 92 9.75 -12.69 21.62
CA GLN A 92 8.42 -12.14 21.97
C GLN A 92 8.30 -11.79 23.46
N ARG A 93 8.90 -12.58 24.36
CA ARG A 93 8.82 -12.33 25.82
C ARG A 93 9.74 -11.21 26.29
N GLU A 94 10.94 -11.14 25.72
CA GLU A 94 12.01 -10.26 26.23
C GLU A 94 12.04 -8.90 25.54
N ILE A 95 11.49 -8.77 24.33
CA ILE A 95 11.49 -7.52 23.57
C ILE A 95 10.07 -6.93 23.53
N PRO A 96 9.77 -5.87 24.31
CA PRO A 96 8.44 -5.26 24.36
C PRO A 96 7.94 -4.69 23.03
N ALA A 97 8.85 -4.40 22.08
CA ALA A 97 8.51 -3.91 20.75
C ALA A 97 7.99 -5.02 19.81
N VAL A 98 8.26 -6.29 20.12
CA VAL A 98 7.81 -7.45 19.33
C VAL A 98 6.43 -7.86 19.83
N GLN A 99 5.38 -7.48 19.09
CA GLN A 99 4.00 -7.88 19.44
C GLN A 99 3.76 -9.38 19.22
N VAL A 100 4.27 -9.90 18.10
CA VAL A 100 4.10 -11.29 17.68
C VAL A 100 5.40 -11.79 17.07
N ALA A 101 5.84 -12.96 17.52
CA ALA A 101 6.87 -13.74 16.84
C ALA A 101 6.23 -15.01 16.26
N ALA A 102 6.50 -15.30 14.98
CA ALA A 102 6.00 -16.47 14.29
C ALA A 102 7.20 -17.32 13.82
N PRO A 103 7.49 -18.46 14.48
CA PRO A 103 8.51 -19.38 13.99
C PRO A 103 8.06 -19.95 12.64
N SER A 104 8.98 -20.00 11.67
CA SER A 104 8.68 -20.55 10.34
C SER A 104 9.79 -21.51 9.91
N SER A 105 9.39 -22.68 9.44
CA SER A 105 10.27 -23.66 8.84
C SER A 105 9.84 -23.86 7.39
N ARG A 106 10.79 -23.72 6.46
CA ARG A 106 10.59 -24.00 5.03
C ARG A 106 11.38 -25.24 4.68
N GLY A 107 10.70 -26.23 4.12
CA GLY A 107 11.30 -27.43 3.56
C GLY A 107 10.49 -27.87 2.36
N THR A 108 11.13 -28.62 1.46
CA THR A 108 10.45 -29.26 0.33
C THR A 108 9.95 -30.62 0.76
N VAL A 109 8.69 -30.93 0.49
CA VAL A 109 8.05 -32.21 0.78
C VAL A 109 7.43 -32.75 -0.50
N GLN A 110 7.61 -34.05 -0.74
CA GLN A 110 6.95 -34.73 -1.84
C GLN A 110 5.60 -35.27 -1.38
N VAL A 111 4.53 -34.73 -1.95
CA VAL A 111 3.16 -35.21 -1.75
C VAL A 111 2.88 -36.29 -2.80
N VAL A 112 2.50 -37.47 -2.33
CA VAL A 112 2.18 -38.62 -3.18
C VAL A 112 0.70 -38.96 -3.03
N TYR A 113 -0.04 -38.98 -4.13
CA TYR A 113 -1.42 -39.46 -4.18
C TYR A 113 -1.61 -40.43 -5.34
N GLY A 114 -1.77 -41.72 -5.03
CA GLY A 114 -1.83 -42.78 -6.04
C GLY A 114 -0.56 -42.82 -6.88
N ASN A 115 -0.70 -42.62 -8.21
CA ASN A 115 0.42 -42.57 -9.16
C ASN A 115 0.94 -41.14 -9.42
N LEU A 116 0.44 -40.13 -8.69
CA LEU A 116 0.84 -38.73 -8.86
C LEU A 116 1.80 -38.31 -7.74
N ASN A 117 2.96 -37.80 -8.14
CA ASN A 117 3.96 -37.24 -7.25
C ASN A 117 4.07 -35.74 -7.53
N TRP A 118 3.89 -34.93 -6.49
CA TRP A 118 4.04 -33.48 -6.55
C TRP A 118 5.05 -33.02 -5.50
N SER A 119 6.07 -32.28 -5.89
CA SER A 119 7.05 -31.70 -4.97
C SER A 119 6.60 -30.28 -4.62
N THR A 120 6.39 -29.98 -3.34
CA THR A 120 5.97 -28.65 -2.84
C THR A 120 6.82 -28.17 -1.68
#